data_AF-A0A961WH54-F1
#
_entry.id   AF-A0A961WH54-F1
#
_cell.length_a   1.000
_cell.length_b   1.000
_cell.length_c   1.000
_cell.angle_alpha   90.00
_cell.angle_beta   90.00
_cell.angle_gamma   90.00
#
_symmetry.space_group_name_H-M   'P 1'
#
loop_
_entity.id
_entity.type
_entity.pdbx_description
1 polymer ?
#
loop_
_entity_poly.entity_id
_entity_poly.type
_entity_poly.pdbx_seq_one_letter_code
_entity_poly.pdbx_strand_id
1 'polypeptide(L)' 'FLWLDLSQYGGGVEATVTLWKRAGVRVIPGAYLAQPGRDGINPGADYVRVALVTDPATIREALGRVVSVLA' A
#
# COMPACT_ATOMS: atom_id res chain seq x y z
N PHE A 1 -12.03 -0.62 -2.15
CA PHE A 1 -10.59 -0.38 -1.92
C PHE A 1 -10.12 -1.33 -0.84
N LEU A 2 -8.87 -1.80 -0.91
CA LEU A 2 -8.22 -2.51 0.19
C LEU A 2 -7.28 -1.54 0.91
N TRP A 3 -7.24 -1.61 2.24
CA TRP A 3 -6.26 -0.93 3.07
C TRP A 3 -5.39 -2.00 3.70
N LEU A 4 -4.16 -2.13 3.20
CA LEU A 4 -3.23 -3.17 3.64
C LEU A 4 -2.31 -2.59 4.70
N ASP A 5 -2.23 -3.26 5.86
CA ASP A 5 -1.30 -2.95 6.93
C ASP A 5 0.10 -3.43 6.55
N LEU A 6 1.02 -2.49 6.39
CA LEU A 6 2.40 -2.71 6.02
C LEU A 6 3.38 -2.32 7.14
N SER A 7 2.91 -2.26 8.39
CA SER A 7 3.74 -2.00 9.58
C SER A 7 4.97 -2.91 9.65
N GLN A 8 4.80 -4.21 9.38
CA GLN A 8 5.91 -5.19 9.33
C GLN A 8 6.92 -4.98 8.18
N TYR A 9 6.60 -4.11 7.21
CA TYR A 9 7.44 -3.81 6.05
C TYR A 9 7.97 -2.36 6.05
N GLY A 10 8.03 -1.72 7.23
CA GLY A 10 8.55 -0.37 7.39
C GLY A 10 7.53 0.74 7.12
N GLY A 11 6.24 0.41 7.06
CA GLY A 11 5.13 1.35 6.92
C GLY A 11 4.73 1.65 5.48
N GLY A 12 3.66 2.44 5.32
CA GLY A 12 2.97 2.60 4.04
C GLY A 12 3.78 3.30 2.95
N VAL A 13 4.64 4.27 3.32
CA VAL A 13 5.47 5.02 2.36
C VAL A 13 6.60 4.14 1.80
N GLU A 14 7.39 3.52 2.68
CA GLU A 14 8.54 2.70 2.27
C GLU A 14 8.10 1.46 1.48
N ALA A 15 7.01 0.82 1.90
CA ALA A 15 6.48 -0.32 1.17
C ALA A 15 5.92 0.09 -0.21
N THR A 16 5.33 1.28 -0.36
CA THR A 16 4.92 1.81 -1.68
C THR A 16 6.12 1.95 -2.62
N VAL A 17 7.24 2.51 -2.14
CA VAL A 17 8.47 2.63 -2.92
C VAL A 17 9.01 1.26 -3.33
N THR A 18 8.98 0.30 -2.41
CA THR A 18 9.43 -1.08 -2.65
C THR A 18 8.59 -1.78 -3.71
N LEU A 19 7.26 -1.72 -3.60
CA LEU A 19 6.32 -2.32 -4.56
C LEU A 19 6.49 -1.73 -5.96
N TRP A 20 6.72 -0.41 -6.07
CA TRP A 20 6.99 0.22 -7.35
C TRP A 20 8.32 -0.26 -7.94
N LYS A 21 9.41 -0.16 -7.18
CA LYS A 21 10.75 -0.49 -7.68
C LYS A 21 10.93 -1.97 -8.03
N ARG A 22 10.33 -2.88 -7.25
CA ARG A 22 10.55 -4.33 -7.40
C ARG A 22 9.50 -5.04 -8.25
N ALA A 23 8.26 -4.53 -8.26
CA ALA A 23 7.13 -5.21 -8.91
C ALA A 23 6.40 -4.35 -9.96
N GLY A 24 6.75 -3.06 -10.08
CA GLY A 24 6.03 -2.13 -10.95
C GLY A 24 4.58 -1.89 -10.53
N VAL A 25 4.21 -2.19 -9.28
CA VAL A 25 2.85 -2.03 -8.78
C VAL A 25 2.72 -0.66 -8.13
N ARG A 26 1.72 0.12 -8.58
CA ARG A 26 1.44 1.45 -8.05
C ARG A 26 0.31 1.41 -7.02
N VAL A 27 0.58 1.89 -5.81
CA VAL A 27 -0.38 2.05 -4.71
C VAL A 27 -0.26 3.47 -4.13
N ILE A 28 -1.17 3.84 -3.22
CA ILE A 28 -1.13 5.16 -2.55
C ILE A 28 -0.77 4.96 -1.08
N PRO A 29 0.28 5.62 -0.55
CA PRO A 29 0.57 5.62 0.88
C PRO A 29 -0.58 6.25 1.67
N GLY A 30 -1.04 5.57 2.72
CA GLY A 30 -2.13 6.03 3.58
C GLY A 30 -1.79 7.34 4.29
N ALA A 31 -0.51 7.55 4.63
CA ALA A 31 -0.01 8.78 5.24
C ALA A 31 -0.33 10.04 4.43
N TYR A 32 -0.50 9.92 3.10
CA TYR A 32 -0.82 11.06 2.22
C TYR A 32 -2.32 11.35 2.16
N LEU A 33 -3.16 10.47 2.72
CA LEU A 33 -4.62 10.56 2.72
C LEU A 33 -5.19 10.91 4.10
N ALA A 34 -4.35 11.04 5.12
CA ALA A 34 -4.75 11.35 6.48
C ALA A 34 -3.79 12.37 7.10
N GLN A 35 -4.30 13.15 8.05
CA GLN A 35 -3.49 14.05 8.86
C GLN A 35 -3.32 13.48 10.27
N PRO A 36 -2.23 13.82 10.98
CA PRO A 36 -2.08 13.48 12.39
C PRO A 36 -3.25 13.96 13.24
N GLY A 37 -3.68 13.12 14.17
CA GLY A 37 -4.69 13.46 15.17
C GLY A 37 -4.14 14.33 16.31
N ARG A 38 -4.94 14.51 17.38
CA ARG A 38 -4.53 15.24 18.59
C ARG A 38 -3.37 14.59 19.33
N ASP A 39 -3.21 13.28 19.15
CA ASP A 39 -2.10 12.46 19.65
C ASP A 39 -0.83 12.56 18.78
N GLY A 40 -0.88 13.30 17.66
CA GLY A 40 0.22 13.41 16.70
C GLY A 40 0.40 12.18 15.82
N ILE A 41 -0.51 11.19 15.90
CA ILE A 41 -0.41 9.94 15.14
C ILE A 41 -1.19 10.07 13.83
N ASN A 42 -0.53 9.75 12.72
CA ASN A 42 -1.20 9.64 11.42
C ASN A 42 -1.79 8.23 11.28
N PRO A 43 -3.14 8.07 11.24
CA PRO A 43 -3.76 6.74 11.20
C PRO A 43 -3.50 5.99 9.88
N GLY A 44 -3.01 6.68 8.84
CA GLY A 44 -2.63 6.08 7.58
C GLY A 44 -1.14 5.72 7.47
N ALA A 45 -0.32 5.99 8.49
CA ALA A 45 1.13 5.83 8.43
C ALA A 45 1.57 4.43 7.96
N ASP A 46 0.94 3.40 8.51
CA ASP A 46 1.30 2.01 8.25
C ASP A 46 0.53 1.37 7.10
N TYR A 47 -0.40 2.10 6.47
CA TYR A 47 -1.28 1.50 5.46
C TYR A 47 -0.97 1.96 4.04
N VAL A 48 -1.31 1.10 3.07
CA VAL A 48 -1.43 1.49 1.66
C VAL A 48 -2.85 1.27 1.16
N ARG A 49 -3.34 2.18 0.31
CA ARG A 49 -4.64 2.06 -0.36
C ARG A 49 -4.46 1.42 -1.73
N VAL A 50 -5.08 0.26 -1.92
CA VAL A 50 -5.12 -0.46 -3.20
C VAL A 50 -6.48 -0.27 -3.87
N ALA A 51 -6.46 0.23 -5.11
CA ALA A 51 -7.65 0.46 -5.92
C ALA A 51 -7.95 -0.77 -6.79
N LEU A 52 -9.04 -1.47 -6.47
CA LEU A 52 -9.54 -2.62 -7.25
C LEU A 52 -10.56 -2.14 -8.29
N VAL A 53 -10.12 -1.28 -9.21
CA VAL A 53 -11.02 -0.55 -10.14
C VAL A 53 -10.84 -0.94 -11.61
N THR A 54 -9.89 -1.83 -11.90
CA THR A 54 -9.66 -2.41 -13.24
C THR A 54 -10.36 -3.76 -13.35
N ASP A 55 -10.17 -4.47 -14.47
CA ASP A 55 -10.71 -5.82 -14.64
C ASP A 55 -10.08 -6.84 -13.65
N PRO A 56 -10.78 -7.97 -13.38
CA PRO A 56 -10.32 -8.97 -12.42
C PRO A 56 -8.97 -9.63 -12.76
N ALA A 57 -8.60 -9.76 -14.04
CA ALA A 57 -7.35 -10.40 -14.43
C ALA A 57 -6.16 -9.48 -14.10
N THR A 58 -6.27 -8.20 -14.44
CA THR A 58 -5.28 -7.18 -14.07
C THR A 58 -5.13 -7.07 -12.54
N ILE A 59 -6.24 -7.08 -11.80
CA ILE A 59 -6.22 -7.05 -10.33
C ILE A 59 -5.49 -8.28 -9.78
N ARG A 60 -5.81 -9.48 -10.27
CA ARG A 60 -5.19 -10.73 -9.82
C ARG A 60 -3.68 -10.71 -10.05
N GLU A 61 -3.25 -10.29 -11.23
CA GLU A 61 -1.83 -10.18 -11.55
C GLU A 61 -1.11 -9.20 -10.62
N ALA A 62 -1.65 -7.98 -10.46
CA ALA A 62 -1.06 -6.96 -9.61
C ALA A 62 -0.94 -7.42 -8.15
N LEU A 63 -1.99 -8.04 -7.59
CA LEU A 63 -1.95 -8.59 -6.24
C LEU A 63 -0.96 -9.75 -6.11
N GLY A 64 -0.82 -10.58 -7.15
CA GLY A 64 0.20 -11.64 -7.18
C GLY A 64 1.63 -11.09 -7.09
N ARG A 65 1.91 -10.00 -7.80
CA ARG A 65 3.21 -9.30 -7.73
C ARG A 65 3.45 -8.63 -6.37
N VAL A 66 2.40 -8.14 -5.71
CA VAL A 66 2.50 -7.64 -4.32
C VAL A 66 2.93 -8.76 -3.38
N VAL A 67 2.25 -9.92 -3.47
CA VAL A 67 2.59 -11.09 -2.65
C VAL A 67 4.02 -11.55 -2.90
N SER A 68 4.50 -11.58 -4.14
CA SER A 68 5.88 -12.01 -4.42
C SER A 68 6.97 -11.10 -3.85
N VAL A 69 6.62 -9.87 -3.44
CA VAL A 69 7.57 -8.91 -2.84
C VAL A 69 7.44 -8.86 -1.31
N LEU A 70 6.24 -9.10 -0.78
CA LEU A 70 5.93 -9.00 0.65
C LEU A 70 5.88 -10.35 1.37
N ALA A 71 5.88 -11.49 0.65
CA ALA A 71 5.94 -12.83 1.25
C ALA A 71 7.32 -13.16 1.85
#